data_AF-A0A6J0KLP3-F1
#
_entry.id   AF-A0A6J0KLP3-F1
#
_cell.length_a   1.000
_cell.length_b   1.000
_cell.length_c   1.000
_cell.angle_alpha   90.00
_cell.angle_beta   90.00
_cell.angle_gamma   90.00
#
_symmetry.space_group_name_H-M   'P 1'
#
loop_
_entity.id
_entity.type
_entity.pdbx_description
1 polymer ?
#
loop_
_entity_poly.entity_id
_entity_poly.type
_entity_poly.pdbx_seq_one_letter_code
_entity_poly.pdbx_strand_id
1 'polypeptide(L)'
;MGVRKKPMRVYSVVKYAAIACGDAEVFMKFAQSRYKEKIWAHAAGVVIVEEAGGVVTDAGGRNLDFSKGVYLEGLDRGIIACSGQVLHDKFIGAVNCMFATMHHMYVCYNASREEESKVCLLQCITCTFATIHCSYATGWGFSSLFRDWFSPS
;
A
#
# COMPACT_ATOMS: atom_id res chain seq x y z
N MET A 1 13.25 0.57 8.55
CA MET A 1 13.21 -0.75 9.19
C MET A 1 13.46 -1.81 8.12
N GLY A 2 14.36 -2.76 8.38
CA GLY A 2 14.63 -3.87 7.45
C GLY A 2 13.69 -5.04 7.71
N VAL A 3 13.21 -5.68 6.64
CA VAL A 3 12.38 -6.89 6.72
C VAL A 3 13.26 -8.03 7.26
N ARG A 4 13.12 -8.37 8.54
CA ARG A 4 13.97 -9.37 9.23
C ARG A 4 13.57 -10.81 8.93
N LYS A 5 12.29 -11.05 8.58
CA LYS A 5 11.77 -12.36 8.18
C LYS A 5 11.57 -12.42 6.68
N LYS A 6 12.02 -13.49 6.04
CA LYS A 6 11.81 -13.72 4.60
C LYS A 6 10.32 -13.63 4.26
N PRO A 7 9.91 -12.92 3.19
CA PRO A 7 8.51 -12.85 2.78
C PRO A 7 8.00 -14.26 2.45
N MET A 8 6.84 -14.60 3.02
CA MET A 8 6.21 -15.90 2.82
C MET A 8 5.49 -15.92 1.47
N ARG A 9 5.92 -16.80 0.56
CA ARG A 9 5.25 -17.01 -0.72
C ARG A 9 4.25 -18.15 -0.59
N VAL A 10 3.02 -17.81 -0.22
CA VAL A 10 1.89 -18.74 -0.16
C VAL A 10 0.91 -18.43 -1.27
N TYR A 11 0.23 -19.44 -1.79
CA TYR A 11 -0.84 -19.29 -2.77
C TYR A 11 -2.20 -19.56 -2.10
N SER A 12 -3.29 -19.04 -2.67
CA SER A 12 -4.66 -19.20 -2.15
C SER A 12 -5.02 -18.36 -0.90
N VAL A 13 -6.21 -18.61 -0.37
CA VAL A 13 -6.82 -18.00 0.84
C VAL A 13 -6.03 -18.26 2.12
N VAL A 14 -5.09 -19.20 2.10
CA VAL A 14 -4.22 -19.56 3.22
C VAL A 14 -3.42 -18.36 3.75
N LYS A 15 -3.21 -17.33 2.94
CA LYS A 15 -2.58 -16.07 3.38
C LYS A 15 -3.32 -15.40 4.53
N TYR A 16 -4.66 -15.47 4.53
CA TYR A 16 -5.50 -14.93 5.60
C TYR A 16 -5.39 -15.79 6.86
N ALA A 17 -5.38 -17.12 6.70
CA ALA A 17 -5.17 -18.05 7.80
C ALA A 17 -3.79 -17.84 8.46
N ALA A 18 -2.74 -17.60 7.68
CA ALA A 18 -1.42 -17.30 8.22
C ALA A 18 -1.41 -16.03 9.08
N ILE A 19 -2.25 -15.04 8.77
CA ILE A 19 -2.40 -13.84 9.60
C ILE A 19 -3.18 -14.16 10.87
N ALA A 20 -4.31 -14.84 10.73
CA ALA A 20 -5.15 -15.22 11.87
C ALA A 20 -4.42 -16.12 12.88
N CYS A 21 -3.54 -17.01 12.42
CA CYS A 21 -2.70 -17.86 13.26
C CYS A 21 -1.48 -17.11 13.86
N GLY A 22 -1.17 -15.90 13.40
CA GLY A 22 0.03 -15.15 13.81
C GLY A 22 1.33 -15.57 13.13
N ASP A 23 1.28 -16.42 12.10
CA ASP A 23 2.44 -16.83 11.30
C ASP A 23 2.92 -15.71 10.36
N ALA A 24 2.02 -14.79 10.00
CA ALA A 24 2.29 -13.59 9.22
C ALA A 24 1.63 -12.37 9.88
N GLU A 25 2.26 -11.20 9.79
CA GLU A 25 1.72 -9.97 10.37
C GLU A 25 0.91 -9.16 9.35
N VAL A 26 1.27 -9.23 8.07
CA VAL A 26 0.69 -8.43 6.98
C VAL A 26 0.61 -9.21 5.68
N PHE A 27 -0.50 -9.04 4.99
CA PHE A 27 -0.70 -9.42 3.60
C PHE A 27 -1.16 -8.18 2.83
N MET A 28 -0.46 -7.87 1.74
CA MET A 28 -0.82 -6.78 0.85
C MET A 28 -0.90 -7.27 -0.58
N LYS A 29 -1.94 -6.82 -1.29
CA LYS A 29 -2.12 -7.07 -2.72
C LYS A 29 -2.49 -5.77 -3.41
N PHE A 30 -1.61 -5.25 -4.27
CA PHE A 30 -1.92 -4.09 -5.08
C PHE A 30 -2.92 -4.42 -6.18
N ALA A 31 -3.90 -3.53 -6.38
CA ALA A 31 -4.86 -3.65 -7.47
C ALA A 31 -4.14 -3.44 -8.81
N GLN A 32 -4.42 -4.33 -9.77
CA GLN A 32 -3.94 -4.16 -11.15
C GLN A 32 -5.07 -3.55 -11.97
N SER A 33 -4.75 -2.59 -12.85
CA SER A 33 -5.74 -1.80 -13.62
C SER A 33 -6.71 -2.65 -14.46
N ARG A 34 -6.33 -3.88 -14.82
CA ARG A 34 -7.14 -4.79 -15.65
C ARG A 34 -7.73 -5.98 -14.88
N TYR A 35 -7.39 -6.14 -13.60
CA TYR A 35 -7.81 -7.31 -12.83
C TYR A 35 -8.75 -6.90 -11.70
N LYS A 36 -9.95 -7.48 -11.69
CA LYS A 36 -10.91 -7.32 -10.61
C LYS A 36 -10.84 -8.52 -9.66
N GLU A 37 -10.69 -8.24 -8.38
CA GLU A 37 -10.70 -9.28 -7.35
C GLU A 37 -12.10 -9.90 -7.23
N LYS A 38 -12.14 -11.23 -7.15
CA LYS A 38 -13.36 -12.00 -6.99
C LYS A 38 -13.70 -12.11 -5.51
N ILE A 39 -14.97 -11.92 -5.15
CA ILE A 39 -15.42 -11.92 -3.75
C ILE A 39 -15.07 -13.22 -3.04
N TRP A 40 -15.30 -14.37 -3.68
CA TRP A 40 -15.03 -15.68 -3.08
C TRP A 40 -13.54 -15.95 -2.78
N ALA A 41 -12.62 -15.19 -3.37
CA ALA A 41 -11.20 -15.29 -3.08
C ALA A 41 -10.80 -14.59 -1.78
N HIS A 42 -11.70 -13.77 -1.21
CA HIS A 42 -11.40 -12.90 -0.07
C HIS A 42 -12.40 -13.04 1.08
N ALA A 43 -13.71 -13.17 0.79
CA ALA A 43 -14.77 -13.11 1.80
C ALA A 43 -14.52 -14.01 3.02
N ALA A 44 -14.22 -15.30 2.78
CA ALA A 44 -13.93 -16.23 3.87
C ALA A 44 -12.67 -15.84 4.67
N GLY A 45 -11.63 -15.35 3.98
CA GLY A 45 -10.38 -14.94 4.62
C GLY A 45 -10.53 -13.67 5.46
N VAL A 46 -11.38 -12.74 5.03
CA VAL A 46 -11.69 -11.52 5.80
C VAL A 46 -12.32 -11.86 7.14
N VAL A 47 -13.39 -12.66 7.12
CA VAL A 47 -14.08 -13.07 8.35
C VAL A 47 -13.12 -13.77 9.31
N ILE A 48 -12.28 -14.68 8.81
CA ILE A 48 -11.30 -15.39 9.64
C ILE A 48 -10.31 -14.42 10.32
N VAL A 49 -9.82 -13.43 9.60
CA VAL A 49 -8.86 -12.45 10.15
C VAL A 49 -9.54 -11.52 11.15
N GLU A 50 -10.76 -11.05 10.84
CA GLU A 50 -11.53 -10.17 11.74
C GLU A 50 -11.90 -10.88 13.05
N GLU A 51 -12.34 -12.13 13.00
CA GLU A 51 -12.63 -12.95 14.18
C GLU A 51 -11.38 -13.24 15.02
N ALA A 52 -10.20 -13.28 14.39
CA ALA A 52 -8.92 -13.38 15.09
C ALA A 52 -8.43 -12.04 15.69
N GLY A 53 -9.21 -10.96 15.55
CA GLY A 53 -8.86 -9.62 16.04
C GLY A 53 -7.97 -8.81 15.09
N GLY A 54 -7.78 -9.30 13.86
CA GLY A 54 -7.10 -8.59 12.78
C GLY A 54 -8.01 -7.60 12.05
N VAL A 55 -7.44 -6.94 11.04
CA VAL A 55 -8.11 -5.88 10.28
C VAL A 55 -7.86 -6.09 8.79
N VAL A 56 -8.91 -5.99 7.97
CA VAL A 56 -8.80 -6.06 6.51
C VAL A 56 -9.53 -4.88 5.86
N THR A 57 -8.80 -4.08 5.08
CA THR A 57 -9.37 -2.95 4.33
C THR A 57 -8.81 -2.90 2.91
N ASP A 58 -9.34 -1.99 2.10
CA ASP A 58 -8.62 -1.52 0.91
C ASP A 58 -7.37 -0.71 1.30
N ALA A 59 -6.51 -0.39 0.34
CA ALA A 59 -5.32 0.42 0.60
C ALA A 59 -5.62 1.91 0.88
N GLY A 60 -6.90 2.31 0.81
CA GLY A 60 -7.41 3.60 1.28
C GLY A 60 -7.96 3.58 2.72
N GLY A 61 -7.98 2.41 3.37
CA GLY A 61 -8.46 2.23 4.75
C GLY A 61 -9.96 1.97 4.88
N ARG A 62 -10.67 1.71 3.77
CA ARG A 62 -12.12 1.44 3.77
C ARG A 62 -12.40 -0.06 3.79
N ASN A 63 -13.44 -0.46 4.50
CA ASN A 63 -13.84 -1.86 4.57
C ASN A 63 -14.24 -2.39 3.19
N LEU A 64 -13.98 -3.67 2.95
CA LEU A 64 -14.34 -4.33 1.70
C LEU A 64 -15.85 -4.53 1.62
N ASP A 65 -16.44 -4.10 0.50
CA ASP A 65 -17.87 -4.24 0.25
C ASP A 65 -18.14 -5.46 -0.62
N PHE A 66 -18.71 -6.49 0.00
CA PHE A 66 -19.06 -7.75 -0.65
C PHE A 66 -20.50 -7.77 -1.22
N SER A 67 -21.24 -6.66 -1.16
CA SER A 67 -22.66 -6.61 -1.59
C SER A 67 -22.87 -6.31 -3.08
N LYS A 68 -21.82 -5.90 -3.79
CA LYS A 68 -21.89 -5.32 -5.15
C LYS A 68 -21.82 -6.32 -6.31
N GLY A 69 -22.00 -7.63 -6.04
CA GLY A 69 -22.09 -8.67 -7.08
C GLY A 69 -21.01 -9.73 -6.93
N VAL A 70 -20.25 -10.01 -8.00
CA VAL A 70 -19.24 -11.09 -8.06
C VAL A 70 -17.82 -10.60 -7.76
N TYR A 71 -17.58 -9.31 -8.01
CA TYR A 71 -16.27 -8.68 -7.91
C TYR A 71 -16.28 -7.63 -6.80
N LEU A 72 -15.11 -7.40 -6.22
CA LEU A 72 -14.88 -6.26 -5.33
C LEU A 72 -14.78 -4.98 -6.15
N GLU A 73 -15.87 -4.23 -6.20
CA GLU A 73 -15.95 -2.95 -6.92
C GLU A 73 -15.48 -1.79 -6.03
N GLY A 74 -14.79 -0.81 -6.63
CA GLY A 74 -14.39 0.42 -5.93
C GLY A 74 -13.18 0.28 -4.98
N LEU A 75 -12.41 -0.80 -5.11
CA LEU A 75 -11.13 -1.00 -4.40
C LEU A 75 -10.17 0.17 -4.65
N ASP A 76 -9.73 0.84 -3.60
CA ASP A 76 -8.64 1.83 -3.70
C ASP A 76 -7.29 1.12 -3.56
N ARG A 77 -6.50 1.13 -4.65
CA ARG A 77 -5.09 0.69 -4.75
C ARG A 77 -4.76 -0.74 -4.34
N GLY A 78 -5.68 -1.51 -3.77
CA GLY A 78 -5.44 -2.89 -3.36
C GLY A 78 -6.18 -3.31 -2.09
N ILE A 79 -5.77 -4.45 -1.54
CA ILE A 79 -6.27 -5.03 -0.29
C ILE A 79 -5.11 -5.15 0.69
N ILE A 80 -5.34 -4.79 1.94
CA ILE A 80 -4.40 -4.92 3.05
C ILE A 80 -5.09 -5.71 4.16
N ALA A 81 -4.44 -6.76 4.64
CA ALA A 81 -4.84 -7.50 5.82
C ALA A 81 -3.69 -7.47 6.83
N CYS A 82 -3.99 -7.14 8.08
CA CYS A 82 -3.03 -7.05 9.17
C CYS A 82 -3.53 -7.80 10.40
N SER A 83 -2.63 -8.31 11.22
CA SER A 83 -2.97 -8.96 12.49
C SER A 83 -3.48 -7.98 13.57
N GLY A 84 -3.38 -6.66 13.36
CA GLY A 84 -3.92 -5.68 14.29
C GLY A 84 -3.95 -4.24 13.76
N GLN A 85 -4.77 -3.41 14.40
CA GLN A 85 -5.08 -2.03 13.98
C GLN A 85 -3.85 -1.11 13.94
N VAL A 86 -3.00 -1.14 14.97
CA VAL A 86 -1.82 -0.25 15.06
C VAL A 86 -0.85 -0.48 13.90
N LEU A 87 -0.71 -1.73 13.47
CA LEU A 87 0.13 -2.08 12.32
C LEU A 87 -0.54 -1.62 11.02
N HIS A 88 -1.84 -1.91 10.91
CA HIS A 88 -2.67 -1.50 9.78
C HIS A 88 -2.57 0.01 9.49
N ASP A 89 -2.74 0.86 10.49
CA ASP A 89 -2.71 2.32 10.33
C ASP A 89 -1.34 2.83 9.82
N LYS A 90 -0.25 2.22 10.31
CA LYS A 90 1.11 2.52 9.83
C LYS A 90 1.29 2.16 8.36
N PHE A 91 0.74 1.02 7.93
CA PHE A 91 0.79 0.60 6.53
C PHE A 91 -0.03 1.52 5.63
N ILE A 92 -1.25 1.87 6.01
CA ILE A 92 -2.08 2.82 5.26
C ILE A 92 -1.38 4.19 5.15
N GLY A 93 -0.78 4.69 6.24
CA GLY A 93 0.00 5.92 6.23
C GLY A 93 1.19 5.85 5.26
N ALA A 94 1.93 4.74 5.26
CA ALA A 94 3.05 4.53 4.35
C ALA A 94 2.61 4.46 2.89
N VAL A 95 1.50 3.75 2.61
CA VAL A 95 0.92 3.64 1.27
C VAL A 95 0.49 5.02 0.78
N ASN A 96 -0.23 5.80 1.59
CA ASN A 96 -0.65 7.14 1.23
C ASN A 96 0.53 8.07 0.94
N CYS A 97 1.60 8.00 1.74
CA CYS A 97 2.83 8.77 1.50
C CYS A 97 3.49 8.37 0.17
N MET A 98 3.58 7.07 -0.12
CA MET A 98 4.13 6.55 -1.38
C MET A 98 3.32 6.99 -2.60
N PHE A 99 1.99 6.99 -2.53
CA PHE A 99 1.17 7.45 -3.65
C PHE A 99 1.21 8.98 -3.81
N ALA A 100 1.27 9.74 -2.71
CA ALA A 100 1.43 11.19 -2.77
C ALA A 100 2.77 11.59 -3.41
N THR A 101 3.87 10.90 -3.07
CA THR A 101 5.18 11.12 -3.70
C THR A 101 5.17 10.78 -5.18
N MET A 102 4.62 9.64 -5.57
CA MET A 102 4.53 9.27 -6.99
C MET A 102 3.70 10.28 -7.78
N HIS A 103 2.55 10.70 -7.24
CA HIS A 103 1.73 11.72 -7.88
C HIS A 103 2.48 13.04 -8.01
N HIS A 104 3.17 13.49 -6.95
CA HIS A 104 3.93 14.72 -6.98
C HIS A 104 5.12 14.65 -7.95
N MET A 105 5.86 13.52 -7.99
CA MET A 105 6.95 13.30 -8.93
C MET A 105 6.44 13.29 -10.38
N TYR A 106 5.28 12.68 -10.62
CA TYR A 106 4.66 12.66 -11.95
C TYR A 106 4.21 14.06 -12.38
N VAL A 107 3.61 14.85 -11.49
CA VAL A 107 3.22 16.24 -11.78
C VAL A 107 4.46 17.10 -12.05
N CYS A 108 5.50 17.02 -11.20
CA CYS A 108 6.79 17.70 -11.42
C CYS A 108 7.41 17.31 -12.76
N TYR A 109 7.40 16.02 -13.11
CA TYR A 109 7.95 15.53 -14.37
C TYR A 109 7.19 16.08 -15.58
N ASN A 110 5.86 16.07 -15.57
CA ASN A 110 5.07 16.62 -16.69
C ASN A 110 5.18 18.15 -16.77
N ALA A 111 5.22 18.86 -15.64
CA ALA A 111 5.43 20.30 -15.61
C ALA A 111 6.84 20.70 -16.10
N SER A 112 7.87 19.87 -15.90
CA SER A 112 9.20 20.10 -16.46
C SER A 112 9.29 19.91 -17.98
N ARG A 113 8.25 19.30 -18.59
CA ARG A 113 8.12 19.11 -20.03
C ARG A 113 7.47 20.29 -20.74
N GLU A 114 6.74 21.11 -20.00
CA GLU A 114 6.24 22.40 -20.46
C GLU A 114 7.30 23.44 -20.12
N GLU A 115 8.03 23.89 -21.14
CA GLU A 115 9.18 24.77 -20.97
C GLU A 115 8.74 26.19 -20.62
N GLU A 116 8.38 26.41 -19.35
CA GLU A 116 8.57 27.70 -18.67
C GLU A 116 8.57 27.51 -17.14
N SER A 117 9.59 28.12 -16.53
CA SER A 117 9.58 28.73 -15.19
C SER A 117 10.28 27.99 -14.04
N LYS A 118 11.31 28.67 -13.55
CA LYS A 118 12.07 28.47 -12.29
C LYS A 118 11.19 28.29 -11.03
N VAL A 119 9.90 28.58 -11.12
CA VAL A 119 8.87 28.33 -10.09
C VAL A 119 8.66 26.84 -9.84
N CYS A 120 8.71 26.00 -10.88
CA CYS A 120 8.49 24.55 -10.76
C CYS A 120 9.61 23.87 -9.95
N LEU A 121 10.86 24.32 -10.09
CA LEU A 121 12.01 23.81 -9.34
C LEU A 121 11.92 24.08 -7.82
N LEU A 122 11.52 25.30 -7.41
CA LEU A 122 11.33 25.61 -5.98
C LEU A 122 10.15 24.85 -5.37
N GLN A 123 9.10 24.59 -6.15
CA GLN A 123 7.95 23.81 -5.71
C GLN A 123 8.28 22.32 -5.59
N CYS A 124 9.07 21.77 -6.52
CA CYS A 124 9.59 20.40 -6.40
C CYS A 124 10.58 20.27 -5.23
N ILE A 125 11.46 21.25 -4.97
CA ILE A 125 12.40 21.21 -3.83
C ILE A 125 11.65 21.25 -2.49
N THR A 126 10.68 22.15 -2.32
CA THR A 126 9.90 22.26 -1.07
C THR A 126 9.03 21.02 -0.81
N CYS A 127 8.43 20.42 -1.85
CA CYS A 127 7.68 19.16 -1.68
C CYS A 127 8.57 17.95 -1.42
N THR A 128 9.78 17.90 -2.00
CA THR A 128 10.76 16.86 -1.66
C THR A 128 11.14 16.96 -0.19
N PHE A 129 11.37 18.18 0.32
CA PHE A 129 11.60 18.42 1.74
C PHE A 129 10.41 18.04 2.63
N ALA A 130 9.17 18.40 2.25
CA ALA A 130 7.97 18.04 3.01
C ALA A 130 7.75 16.52 3.09
N THR A 131 8.09 15.80 2.02
CA THR A 131 7.95 14.34 2.00
C THR A 131 9.06 13.63 2.77
N ILE A 132 10.29 14.15 2.70
CA ILE A 132 11.39 13.68 3.55
C ILE A 132 11.02 13.93 5.02
N HIS A 133 10.40 15.07 5.34
CA HIS A 133 9.94 15.38 6.69
C HIS A 133 8.81 14.44 7.15
N CYS A 134 7.89 14.05 6.27
CA CYS A 134 6.87 13.01 6.54
C CYS A 134 7.49 11.61 6.77
N SER A 135 8.58 11.29 6.06
CA SER A 135 9.34 10.05 6.25
C SER A 135 10.13 10.04 7.56
N TYR A 136 10.66 11.19 8.00
CA TYR A 136 11.36 11.34 9.28
C TYR A 136 10.39 11.32 10.47
N ALA A 137 9.21 11.94 10.35
CA ALA A 137 8.18 11.93 11.39
C ALA A 137 7.60 10.52 11.66
N THR A 138 7.71 9.60 10.68
CA THR A 138 7.27 8.19 10.80
C THR A 138 8.41 7.21 11.13
N GLY A 139 9.66 7.68 11.28
CA GLY A 139 10.80 6.87 11.71
C GLY A 139 11.43 5.96 10.65
N TRP A 140 11.23 6.23 9.35
CA TRP A 140 11.76 5.40 8.27
C TRP A 140 12.94 6.08 7.54
N GLY A 141 14.15 5.57 7.78
CA GLY A 141 15.35 5.93 7.03
C GLY A 141 15.27 5.48 5.56
N PHE A 142 15.04 6.44 4.67
CA PHE A 142 14.98 6.28 3.22
C PHE A 142 16.40 6.29 2.61
N SER A 143 17.08 5.15 2.54
CA SER A 143 18.30 5.07 1.69
C SER A 143 18.47 3.77 0.90
N SER A 144 17.79 2.68 1.27
CA SER A 144 18.02 1.38 0.61
C SER A 144 16.87 0.86 -0.27
N LEU A 145 15.63 1.35 -0.11
CA LEU A 145 14.45 0.72 -0.71
C LEU A 145 14.17 1.10 -2.18
N PHE A 146 14.84 2.11 -2.73
CA PHE A 146 14.57 2.59 -4.09
C PHE A 146 15.34 1.83 -5.18
N ARG A 147 16.39 1.09 -4.82
CA ARG A 147 17.28 0.47 -5.82
C ARG A 147 16.75 -0.84 -6.42
N ASP A 148 15.87 -1.54 -5.70
CA ASP A 148 15.39 -2.87 -6.12
C ASP A 148 14.04 -2.83 -6.89
N TRP A 149 13.34 -1.70 -6.93
CA TRP A 149 12.01 -1.59 -7.55
C TRP A 149 12.00 -1.10 -9.00
N PHE A 150 13.12 -0.55 -9.49
CA PHE A 150 13.28 -0.05 -10.85
C PHE A 150 14.39 -0.81 -11.61
N SER A 151 14.41 -2.14 -11.53
CA SER A 151 15.15 -2.95 -12.51
C SER A 151 14.21 -3.23 -13.69
N PRO A 152 14.44 -2.62 -14.87
CA PRO A 152 13.71 -3.00 -16.07
C PRO A 152 14.13 -4.42 -16.47
N SER A 153 13.16 -5.30 -16.68
CA SER A 153 13.33 -6.53 -17.46
C SER A 153 13.17 -6.22 -18.95
#